data_AF-A0A834YJL8-F1
#
_entry.id   AF-A0A834YJL8-F1
#
_cell.length_a   1.000
_cell.length_b   1.000
_cell.length_c   1.000
_cell.angle_alpha   90.00
_cell.angle_beta   90.00
_cell.angle_gamma   90.00
#
_symmetry.space_group_name_H-M   'P 1'
#
loop_
_entity.id
_entity.type
_entity.pdbx_description
1 polymer ?
#
loop_
_entity_poly.entity_id
_entity_poly.type
_entity_poly.pdbx_seq_one_letter_code
_entity_poly.pdbx_strand_id
1 'polypeptide(L)'
;MGRSSVPITKSEYTTTIMAKDAIALMDHMGWRKAHVFGHSMGAMIACKLAAIVPNKILSLVLLNGTGGGFECFPKLDRQTSSIAIRFLRAKTPEQRAAVDLDTHYTKEYLEEYIGSNTRRTILYQARYATLDQP
;
A
#
# COMPACT_ATOMS: atom_id res chain seq x y z
N MET A 1 -13.57 -4.81 -5.33
CA MET A 1 -12.25 -5.41 -5.67
C MET A 1 -12.46 -6.89 -5.91
N GLY A 2 -11.72 -7.50 -6.84
CA GLY A 2 -11.92 -8.91 -7.19
C GLY A 2 -13.35 -9.20 -7.63
N ARG A 3 -14.01 -10.18 -7.00
CA ARG A 3 -15.40 -10.57 -7.28
C ARG A 3 -16.45 -9.87 -6.38
N SER A 4 -16.03 -8.99 -5.47
CA SER A 4 -16.96 -8.22 -4.64
C SER A 4 -17.69 -7.16 -5.47
N SER A 5 -18.90 -6.83 -5.04
CA SER A 5 -19.72 -5.76 -5.63
C SER A 5 -18.97 -4.43 -5.73
N VAL A 6 -19.35 -3.64 -6.73
CA VAL A 6 -18.76 -2.32 -7.03
C VAL A 6 -19.88 -1.28 -6.95
N PRO A 7 -20.01 -0.54 -5.83
CA PRO A 7 -20.94 0.57 -5.74
C PRO A 7 -20.84 1.54 -6.91
N ILE A 8 -21.99 2.01 -7.38
CA ILE A 8 -22.07 2.91 -8.54
C ILE A 8 -21.77 4.35 -8.10
N THR A 9 -22.12 4.69 -6.85
CA THR A 9 -21.96 6.05 -6.32
C THR A 9 -20.64 6.16 -5.56
N LYS A 10 -19.81 7.16 -5.92
CA LYS A 10 -18.51 7.38 -5.26
C LYS A 10 -18.62 7.60 -3.75
N SER A 11 -19.71 8.22 -3.27
CA SER A 11 -19.94 8.45 -1.83
C SER A 11 -20.13 7.16 -1.03
N GLU A 12 -20.43 6.04 -1.68
CA GLU A 12 -20.52 4.73 -1.04
C GLU A 12 -19.13 4.13 -0.75
N TYR A 13 -18.07 4.70 -1.36
CA TYR A 13 -16.69 4.32 -1.08
C TYR A 13 -16.08 5.21 0.00
N THR A 14 -16.37 4.87 1.25
CA THR A 14 -15.65 5.44 2.40
C THR A 14 -15.05 4.34 3.26
N THR A 15 -13.90 4.61 3.88
CA THR A 15 -13.29 3.65 4.82
C THR A 15 -14.18 3.38 6.04
N THR A 16 -15.13 4.27 6.36
CA THR A 16 -16.17 4.03 7.37
C THR A 16 -17.19 3.02 6.90
N ILE A 17 -17.66 3.10 5.65
CA ILE A 17 -18.59 2.12 5.07
C ILE A 17 -17.90 0.76 4.97
N MET A 18 -16.68 0.71 4.44
CA MET A 18 -15.91 -0.54 4.36
C MET A 18 -15.65 -1.17 5.74
N ALA A 19 -15.50 -0.36 6.80
CA ALA A 19 -15.40 -0.88 8.17
C ALA A 19 -16.73 -1.49 8.65
N LYS A 20 -17.86 -0.89 8.31
CA LYS A 20 -19.19 -1.44 8.59
C LYS A 20 -19.45 -2.74 7.81
N ASP A 21 -19.00 -2.83 6.56
CA ASP A 21 -19.09 -4.06 5.77
C ASP A 21 -18.31 -5.21 6.44
N ALA A 22 -17.12 -4.92 6.96
CA ALA A 22 -16.33 -5.89 7.70
C ALA A 22 -17.00 -6.31 9.03
N ILE A 23 -17.66 -5.40 9.74
CA ILE A 23 -18.46 -5.73 10.94
C ILE A 23 -19.65 -6.64 10.56
N ALA A 24 -20.38 -6.30 9.50
CA ALA A 24 -21.49 -7.11 9.02
C ALA A 24 -21.03 -8.52 8.60
N LEU A 25 -19.85 -8.63 8.00
CA LEU A 25 -19.24 -9.92 7.67
C LEU A 25 -18.86 -10.71 8.93
N MET A 26 -18.27 -10.07 9.94
CA MET A 26 -18.00 -10.72 11.24
C MET A 26 -19.28 -11.27 11.87
N ASP A 27 -20.36 -10.48 11.87
CA ASP A 27 -21.65 -10.89 12.43
C ASP A 27 -22.26 -12.05 11.64
N HIS A 28 -22.23 -11.99 10.31
CA HIS A 28 -22.70 -13.06 9.43
C HIS A 28 -21.93 -14.37 9.64
N MET A 29 -20.62 -14.30 9.87
CA MET A 29 -19.75 -15.44 10.15
C MET A 29 -19.85 -15.93 11.61
N GLY A 30 -20.59 -15.24 12.48
CA GLY A 30 -20.69 -15.55 13.91
C GLY A 30 -19.42 -15.23 14.71
N TRP A 31 -18.51 -14.40 14.18
CA TRP A 31 -17.26 -14.04 14.83
C TRP A 31 -17.48 -12.97 15.90
N ARG A 32 -17.51 -13.41 17.16
CA ARG A 32 -17.70 -12.50 18.32
C ARG A 32 -16.52 -11.56 18.55
N LYS A 33 -15.30 -12.04 18.33
CA LYS A 33 -14.06 -11.25 18.41
C LYS A 33 -13.06 -11.70 17.33
N ALA A 34 -12.21 -10.80 16.88
CA ALA A 34 -11.17 -11.10 15.88
C ALA A 34 -9.86 -10.33 16.11
N HIS A 35 -8.76 -10.90 15.63
CA HIS A 35 -7.52 -10.16 15.38
C HIS A 35 -7.65 -9.47 14.02
N VAL A 36 -7.33 -8.18 13.96
CA VAL A 36 -7.50 -7.39 12.73
C VAL A 36 -6.15 -6.91 12.24
N PHE A 37 -5.85 -7.25 10.99
CA PHE A 37 -4.67 -6.80 10.27
C PHE A 37 -5.08 -5.92 9.09
N GLY A 38 -4.52 -4.71 9.02
CA GLY A 38 -4.77 -3.76 7.94
C GLY A 38 -3.49 -3.35 7.23
N HIS A 39 -3.47 -3.42 5.90
CA HIS A 39 -2.37 -2.97 5.06
C HIS A 39 -2.80 -1.81 4.15
N SER A 40 -1.98 -0.75 4.04
CA SER A 40 -2.28 0.41 3.19
C SER A 40 -3.64 1.04 3.55
N MET A 41 -4.58 1.20 2.60
CA MET A 41 -5.95 1.63 2.90
C MET A 41 -6.67 0.72 3.91
N GLY A 42 -6.32 -0.57 3.93
CA GLY A 42 -6.83 -1.53 4.91
C GLY A 42 -6.49 -1.15 6.35
N ALA A 43 -5.36 -0.48 6.60
CA ALA A 43 -5.03 0.03 7.93
C ALA A 43 -6.03 1.11 8.39
N MET A 44 -6.44 2.01 7.49
CA MET A 44 -7.45 3.04 7.79
C MET A 44 -8.81 2.41 8.11
N ILE A 45 -9.20 1.37 7.36
CA ILE A 45 -10.43 0.60 7.61
C ILE A 45 -10.35 -0.10 8.96
N ALA A 46 -9.22 -0.75 9.27
CA ALA A 46 -8.99 -1.45 10.51
C ALA A 46 -9.06 -0.51 11.73
N CYS A 47 -8.47 0.69 11.65
CA CYS A 47 -8.59 1.72 12.68
C CYS A 47 -10.06 2.12 12.92
N LYS A 48 -10.83 2.35 11.86
CA LYS A 48 -12.26 2.71 11.98
C LYS A 48 -13.08 1.58 12.57
N LEU A 49 -12.83 0.34 12.14
CA LEU A 49 -13.49 -0.84 12.67
C LEU A 49 -13.23 -0.97 14.18
N ALA A 50 -11.97 -0.85 14.60
CA ALA A 50 -11.60 -0.91 16.01
C ALA A 50 -12.19 0.23 16.84
N ALA A 51 -12.35 1.42 16.26
CA ALA A 51 -13.03 2.54 16.91
C ALA A 51 -14.55 2.32 17.04
N ILE A 52 -15.19 1.66 16.07
CA ILE A 52 -16.65 1.42 16.08
C ILE A 52 -17.03 0.25 17.01
N VAL A 53 -16.27 -0.85 17.02
CA VAL A 53 -16.55 -2.06 17.81
C VAL A 53 -15.33 -2.52 18.63
N PRO A 54 -14.78 -1.69 19.53
CA PRO A 54 -13.55 -2.02 20.26
C PRO A 54 -13.65 -3.35 21.04
N ASN A 55 -14.82 -3.66 21.58
CA ASN A 55 -15.07 -4.90 22.33
C ASN A 55 -15.00 -6.18 21.47
N LYS A 56 -15.04 -6.05 20.14
CA LYS A 56 -14.90 -7.16 19.18
C LYS A 56 -13.45 -7.35 18.70
N ILE A 57 -12.49 -6.55 19.14
CA ILE A 57 -11.10 -6.60 18.64
C ILE A 57 -10.16 -7.15 19.69
N LEU A 58 -9.48 -8.25 19.36
CA LEU A 58 -8.47 -8.88 20.20
C LEU A 58 -7.11 -8.22 20.06
N SER A 59 -6.71 -7.90 18.83
CA SER A 59 -5.53 -7.10 18.53
C SER A 59 -5.71 -6.36 17.20
N LEU A 60 -4.96 -5.26 17.06
CA LEU A 60 -4.94 -4.44 15.86
C LEU A 60 -3.49 -4.35 15.35
N VAL A 61 -3.26 -4.77 14.11
CA VAL A 61 -1.97 -4.68 13.44
C VAL A 61 -2.11 -3.80 12.21
N LEU A 62 -1.26 -2.77 12.11
CA LEU A 62 -1.29 -1.77 11.05
C LEU A 62 0.03 -1.83 10.29
N LEU A 63 -0.02 -2.11 8.99
CA LEU A 63 1.16 -2.19 8.12
C LEU A 63 1.08 -1.15 7.00
N ASN A 64 2.12 -0.34 6.86
CA ASN A 64 2.28 0.64 5.77
C ASN A 64 1.02 1.50 5.55
N GLY A 65 0.39 1.93 6.64
CA GLY A 65 -0.86 2.70 6.65
C GLY A 65 -0.69 4.11 7.22
N THR A 66 -1.74 4.93 7.09
CA THR A 66 -1.82 6.25 7.73
C THR A 66 -3.13 6.37 8.53
N GLY A 67 -3.25 7.39 9.37
CA GLY A 67 -4.50 7.69 10.10
C GLY A 67 -5.64 8.18 9.20
N GLY A 68 -5.37 8.48 7.94
CA GLY A 68 -6.30 9.09 7.00
C GLY A 68 -6.18 10.61 6.90
N GLY A 69 -7.10 11.22 6.17
CA GLY A 69 -7.18 12.69 6.05
C GLY A 69 -5.95 13.29 5.36
N PHE A 70 -5.51 14.46 5.84
CA PHE A 70 -4.38 15.18 5.22
C PHE A 70 -3.05 14.44 5.37
N GLU A 71 -2.92 13.53 6.33
CA GLU A 71 -1.72 12.70 6.54
C GLU A 71 -1.52 11.66 5.42
N CYS A 72 -2.54 11.39 4.61
CA CYS A 72 -2.39 10.58 3.40
C CYS A 72 -1.61 11.31 2.31
N PHE A 73 -1.55 12.64 2.34
CA PHE A 73 -0.81 13.39 1.34
C PHE A 73 0.69 13.35 1.67
N PRO A 74 1.54 13.05 0.67
CA PRO A 74 2.98 13.18 0.83
C PRO A 74 3.32 14.59 1.31
N LYS A 75 4.29 14.71 2.22
CA LYS A 75 4.79 16.02 2.62
C LYS A 75 5.38 16.72 1.37
N LEU A 76 5.05 17.99 1.16
CA LEU A 76 5.67 18.83 0.13
C LEU A 76 7.08 19.24 0.56
N ASP A 77 7.96 18.27 0.70
CA ASP A 77 9.37 18.46 0.97
C ASP A 77 10.23 18.28 -0.29
N ARG A 78 11.52 18.60 -0.17
CA ARG A 78 12.47 18.54 -1.27
C ARG A 78 12.63 17.12 -1.83
N GLN A 79 12.55 16.11 -0.97
CA GLN A 79 12.72 14.71 -1.38
C GLN A 79 11.51 14.23 -2.20
N THR A 80 10.30 14.46 -1.70
CA THR A 80 9.05 14.13 -2.37
C THR A 80 8.93 14.86 -3.70
N SER A 81 9.29 16.15 -3.72
CA SER A 81 9.32 16.95 -4.96
C SER A 81 10.34 16.41 -5.96
N SER A 82 11.53 16.02 -5.50
CA SER A 82 12.56 15.39 -6.34
C SER A 82 12.07 14.08 -6.95
N ILE A 83 11.47 13.19 -6.14
CA ILE A 83 10.91 11.92 -6.59
C ILE A 83 9.81 12.16 -7.64
N ALA A 84 8.88 13.08 -7.39
CA ALA A 84 7.82 13.43 -8.34
C ALA A 84 8.38 13.94 -9.68
N ILE A 85 9.37 14.85 -9.64
CA ILE A 85 10.03 15.36 -10.86
C ILE A 85 10.76 14.23 -11.61
N ARG A 86 11.43 13.34 -10.89
CA ARG A 86 12.13 12.18 -11.49
C ARG A 86 11.15 11.23 -12.17
N PHE A 87 10.01 10.91 -11.55
CA PHE A 87 8.96 10.12 -12.17
C PHE A 87 8.36 10.80 -13.40
N LEU A 88 8.10 12.12 -13.34
CA LEU A 88 7.60 12.88 -14.48
C LEU A 88 8.58 12.89 -15.67
N ARG A 89 9.88 12.94 -15.38
CA ARG A 89 10.95 12.94 -16.39
C ARG A 89 11.28 11.55 -16.93
N ALA A 90 10.95 10.48 -16.21
CA ALA A 90 11.22 9.11 -16.61
C ALA A 90 10.26 8.66 -17.72
N LYS A 91 10.76 8.69 -18.97
CA LYS A 91 9.96 8.37 -20.17
C LYS A 91 10.04 6.92 -20.58
N THR A 92 11.16 6.25 -20.30
CA THR A 92 11.36 4.84 -20.67
C THR A 92 11.10 3.90 -19.48
N PRO A 93 10.79 2.62 -19.72
CA PRO A 93 10.64 1.62 -18.65
C PRO A 93 11.87 1.53 -17.74
N GLU A 94 13.08 1.58 -18.32
CA GLU A 94 14.36 1.53 -17.60
C GLU A 94 14.49 2.71 -16.64
N GLN A 95 14.18 3.92 -17.12
CA GLN A 95 14.23 5.14 -16.31
C GLN A 95 13.21 5.07 -15.18
N ARG A 96 12.00 4.57 -15.44
CA ARG A 96 10.96 4.43 -14.42
C ARG A 96 11.34 3.41 -13.37
N ALA A 97 11.90 2.28 -13.79
CA ALA A 97 12.41 1.25 -12.89
C ALA A 97 13.55 1.79 -12.02
N ALA A 98 14.47 2.57 -12.58
CA ALA A 98 15.55 3.19 -11.80
C ALA A 98 15.02 4.14 -10.71
N VAL A 99 14.03 4.99 -11.07
CA VAL A 99 13.39 5.89 -10.09
C VAL A 99 12.59 5.10 -9.05
N ASP A 100 11.90 4.04 -9.45
CA ASP A 100 11.16 3.15 -8.54
C ASP A 100 12.08 2.48 -7.52
N LEU A 101 13.18 1.88 -7.98
CA LEU A 101 14.15 1.24 -7.09
C LEU A 101 14.76 2.24 -6.10
N ASP A 102 15.20 3.40 -6.58
CA ASP A 102 15.76 4.46 -5.72
C ASP A 102 14.74 5.08 -4.75
N THR A 103 13.45 4.93 -5.03
CA THR A 103 12.39 5.44 -4.15
C THR A 103 12.05 4.45 -3.03
N HIS A 104 12.10 3.14 -3.33
CA HIS A 104 11.66 2.10 -2.41
C HIS A 104 12.78 1.46 -1.60
N TYR A 105 14.04 1.62 -2.02
CA TYR A 105 15.19 0.99 -1.37
C TYR A 105 16.27 2.03 -1.08
N THR A 106 17.05 1.78 -0.03
CA THR A 106 18.23 2.60 0.26
C THR A 106 19.34 2.34 -0.75
N LYS A 107 20.25 3.31 -0.88
CA LYS A 107 21.40 3.18 -1.78
C LYS A 107 22.28 1.99 -1.37
N GLU A 108 22.51 1.84 -0.07
CA GLU A 108 23.32 0.76 0.51
C GLU A 108 22.72 -0.60 0.20
N TYR A 109 21.39 -0.75 0.30
CA TYR A 109 20.71 -1.99 -0.05
C TYR A 109 20.85 -2.30 -1.54
N LEU A 110 20.66 -1.31 -2.41
CA LEU A 110 20.73 -1.51 -3.86
C LEU A 110 22.15 -1.83 -4.37
N GLU A 111 23.17 -1.30 -3.69
CA GLU A 111 24.59 -1.49 -4.04
C GLU A 111 25.20 -2.77 -3.44
N GLU A 112 24.52 -3.40 -2.48
CA GLU A 112 24.93 -4.69 -1.92
C GLU A 112 25.05 -5.76 -3.02
N TYR A 113 26.17 -6.49 -3.02
CA TYR A 113 26.40 -7.62 -3.93
C TYR A 113 25.78 -8.90 -3.39
N ILE A 114 25.02 -9.59 -4.24
CA ILE A 114 24.52 -10.94 -4.02
C ILE A 114 25.11 -11.83 -5.11
N GLY A 115 26.14 -12.60 -4.73
CA GLY A 115 26.97 -13.33 -5.70
C GLY A 115 27.79 -12.36 -6.56
N SER A 116 27.63 -12.43 -7.88
CA SER A 116 28.34 -11.57 -8.84
C SER A 116 27.60 -10.29 -9.22
N ASN A 117 26.34 -10.12 -8.80
CA ASN A 117 25.48 -8.99 -9.20
C ASN A 117 25.08 -8.14 -8.00
N THR A 118 24.83 -6.85 -8.22
CA THR A 118 24.21 -5.98 -7.21
C THR A 118 22.72 -6.29 -7.08
N ARG A 119 22.15 -6.05 -5.88
CA ARG A 119 20.69 -6.16 -5.66
C ARG A 119 19.91 -5.33 -6.66
N ARG A 120 20.41 -4.13 -7.02
CA ARG A 120 19.81 -3.29 -8.07
C ARG A 120 19.62 -4.06 -9.38
N THR A 121 20.68 -4.72 -9.84
CA THR A 121 20.65 -5.47 -11.12
C THR A 121 19.67 -6.63 -11.03
N ILE A 122 19.69 -7.36 -9.91
CA ILE A 122 18.80 -8.50 -9.67
C ILE A 122 17.33 -8.05 -9.64
N LEU A 123 17.01 -6.98 -8.90
CA LEU A 123 15.66 -6.46 -8.77
C LEU A 123 15.15 -5.87 -10.08
N TYR A 124 16.03 -5.20 -10.84
CA TYR A 124 15.71 -4.69 -12.16
C TYR A 124 15.31 -5.85 -13.10
N GLN A 125 16.15 -6.89 -13.18
CA GLN A 125 15.86 -8.07 -14.01
C GLN A 125 14.59 -8.79 -13.57
N ALA A 126 14.40 -9.03 -12.27
CA ALA A 126 13.26 -9.80 -11.77
C ALA A 126 11.91 -9.08 -11.94
N ARG A 127 11.89 -7.74 -11.86
CA ARG A 127 10.65 -6.95 -11.82
C ARG A 127 10.34 -6.25 -13.14
N TYR A 128 11.34 -5.99 -13.98
CA TYR A 128 11.19 -5.16 -15.17
C TYR A 128 11.62 -5.84 -16.48
N ALA A 129 12.44 -6.90 -16.45
CA ALA A 129 12.81 -7.61 -17.70
C ALA A 129 11.64 -8.43 -18.31
N THR A 130 10.56 -8.65 -17.58
CA THR A 130 9.34 -9.31 -18.08
C THR A 130 8.37 -8.35 -18.78
N LEU A 131 8.60 -7.03 -18.70
CA LEU A 131 7.77 -6.02 -19.37
C LEU A 131 8.17 -5.80 -20.84
N ASP A 132 9.26 -6.42 -21.30
CA ASP A 132 9.80 -6.34 -22.66
C ASP A 132 9.43 -7.54 -23.56
N GLN A 133 8.54 -8.44 -23.10
CA GLN A 133 7.99 -9.49 -23.97
C GLN A 133 6.64 -9.04 -24.56
N PRO A 134 6.46 -9.11 -25.91
CA PRO A 134 5.24 -8.70 -26.59
C PRO A 134 4.01 -9.53 -26.21
#